data_AF-A0A6N9TQB7-F1
#
_entry.id   AF-A0A6N9TQB7-F1
#
_cell.length_a   1.000
_cell.length_b   1.000
_cell.length_c   1.000
_cell.angle_alpha   90.00
_cell.angle_beta   90.00
_cell.angle_gamma   90.00
#
_symmetry.space_group_name_H-M   'P 1'
#
loop_
_entity.id
_entity.type
_entity.pdbx_description
1 polymer ?
#
loop_
_entity_poly.entity_id
_entity_poly.type
_entity_poly.pdbx_seq_one_letter_code
_entity_poly.pdbx_strand_id
1 'polypeptide(L)'
;MRRNRIGWCAAAVCLAGAWLAGPACAGVRVGPGPFADRTFPYVRVGKAFSGTPLETDRALVPAVRVVVGAAEPAPVVQAAALVAAAVAAWTDDPGVTAAESAAGDFPEILRLDTEIPPAEVRDFPLVVVGTQNRLAERLSAAAGPMPEGPAVWRVAKGLPGGRDVLWVRGRDPAEIRAAARYLAHRRLYFKQGAYQGFFGFVRLRGLIERGQFAAAAAAYDEPGGLLGCGKPMMLILPHLSEKPPALRETAARRNRLVLKDLRGAVAARDGARALAAWRSAMQTCYACHLGRGGPRFRPFAPSPEPHRLHGRIASGFGLRCIDCHAGSTARAGYGH
;
A
#
# COMPACT_ATOMS: atom_id res chain seq x y z
N MET A 1 52.40 37.03 33.18
CA MET A 1 51.94 36.78 31.80
C MET A 1 50.72 35.89 31.82
N ARG A 2 49.63 36.38 31.22
CA ARG A 2 48.25 35.91 31.34
C ARG A 2 48.01 34.69 30.44
N ARG A 3 47.35 33.67 31.00
CA ARG A 3 46.71 32.58 30.25
C ARG A 3 45.53 33.15 29.47
N ASN A 4 45.60 33.13 28.13
CA ASN A 4 44.48 33.50 27.27
C ASN A 4 43.43 32.38 27.27
N ARG A 5 42.24 32.75 27.73
CA ARG A 5 40.98 32.05 27.52
C ARG A 5 40.55 32.28 26.07
N ILE A 6 40.30 31.21 25.32
CA ILE A 6 39.40 31.26 24.15
C ILE A 6 38.36 30.17 24.38
N GLY A 7 37.16 30.61 24.72
CA GLY A 7 35.98 29.76 24.82
C GLY A 7 35.60 29.26 23.43
N TRP A 8 35.35 27.96 23.33
CA TRP A 8 34.66 27.38 22.19
C TRP A 8 33.21 27.15 22.62
N CYS A 9 32.39 28.13 22.24
CA CYS A 9 30.94 27.99 22.24
C CYS A 9 30.52 26.99 21.16
N ALA A 10 29.58 26.14 21.57
CA ALA A 10 28.56 25.44 20.79
C ALA A 10 28.39 25.88 19.32
N ALA A 11 28.65 24.95 18.41
CA ALA A 11 27.94 24.81 17.13
C ALA A 11 28.20 23.40 16.57
N ALA A 12 27.66 22.37 17.23
CA ALA A 12 27.72 21.00 16.76
C ALA A 12 26.38 20.60 16.11
N VAL A 13 26.39 20.63 14.77
CA VAL A 13 25.72 19.68 13.87
C VAL A 13 24.19 19.56 14.00
N CYS A 14 23.49 20.55 13.45
CA CYS A 14 22.12 20.38 12.93
C CYS A 14 22.12 19.68 11.56
N LEU A 15 22.61 18.44 11.48
CA LEU A 15 22.59 17.64 10.24
C LEU A 15 22.40 16.16 10.55
N ALA A 16 21.20 15.77 10.99
CA ALA A 16 20.77 14.37 11.00
C ALA A 16 19.24 14.24 11.04
N GLY A 17 18.54 14.89 10.10
CA GLY A 17 17.08 14.78 9.95
C GLY A 17 16.60 14.51 8.52
N ALA A 18 17.52 14.25 7.57
CA ALA A 18 17.25 14.40 6.14
C ALA A 18 17.33 13.11 5.30
N TRP A 19 17.40 11.91 5.89
CA TRP A 19 17.80 10.71 5.12
C TRP A 19 16.78 9.56 5.02
N LEU A 20 15.52 9.75 5.45
CA LEU A 20 14.39 8.88 5.03
C LEU A 20 13.18 9.66 4.50
N ALA A 21 13.33 10.97 4.35
CA ALA A 21 12.45 11.82 3.58
C ALA A 21 13.30 12.41 2.45
N GLY A 22 13.08 11.98 1.21
CA GLY A 22 13.36 12.89 0.10
C GLY A 22 12.68 14.24 0.36
N PRO A 23 13.11 15.33 -0.31
CA PRO A 23 12.58 16.67 -0.06
C PRO A 23 11.06 16.59 0.00
N ALA A 24 10.53 17.13 1.09
CA ALA A 24 9.22 16.83 1.61
C ALA A 24 8.17 16.69 0.51
N CYS A 25 7.47 15.55 0.45
CA CYS A 25 6.13 15.49 -0.16
C CYS A 25 5.10 16.33 0.63
N ALA A 26 5.55 17.25 1.49
CA ALA A 26 4.72 18.26 2.14
C ALA A 26 4.21 19.20 1.06
N GLY A 27 2.89 19.29 0.92
CA GLY A 27 2.24 20.14 -0.08
C GLY A 27 1.47 19.39 -1.16
N VAL A 28 1.61 18.06 -1.29
CA VAL A 28 0.74 17.31 -2.23
C VAL A 28 -0.68 17.23 -1.69
N ARG A 29 -1.62 17.82 -2.44
CA ARG A 29 -3.06 17.83 -2.12
C ARG A 29 -3.70 16.52 -2.59
N VAL A 30 -4.60 15.96 -1.78
CA VAL A 30 -5.40 14.78 -2.15
C VAL A 30 -6.87 15.09 -1.95
N GLY A 31 -7.69 14.78 -2.96
CA GLY A 31 -9.13 14.99 -2.89
C GLY A 31 -9.87 14.44 -4.10
N PRO A 32 -11.16 14.78 -4.29
CA PRO A 32 -12.00 15.61 -3.42
C PRO A 32 -12.44 14.90 -2.12
N GLY A 33 -12.25 13.59 -1.99
CA GLY A 33 -12.58 12.83 -0.77
C GLY A 33 -11.37 12.59 0.14
N PRO A 34 -11.58 12.43 1.46
CA PRO A 34 -10.52 11.99 2.35
C PRO A 34 -10.01 10.63 1.88
N PHE A 35 -8.69 10.52 1.71
CA PHE A 35 -8.05 9.27 1.30
C PHE A 35 -8.45 8.78 -0.09
N ALA A 36 -8.81 9.68 -1.02
CA ALA A 36 -9.13 9.32 -2.41
C ALA A 36 -8.03 8.45 -3.06
N ASP A 37 -6.77 8.78 -2.81
CA ASP A 37 -5.59 8.01 -3.20
C ASP A 37 -5.47 6.65 -2.48
N ARG A 38 -6.10 6.46 -1.31
CA ARG A 38 -6.08 5.19 -0.57
C ARG A 38 -7.26 4.29 -0.92
N THR A 39 -8.36 4.82 -1.41
CA THR A 39 -9.54 4.02 -1.78
C THR A 39 -9.59 3.72 -3.28
N PHE A 40 -8.67 4.29 -4.06
CA PHE A 40 -8.55 3.99 -5.48
C PHE A 40 -8.13 2.51 -5.71
N PRO A 41 -8.75 1.81 -6.67
CA PRO A 41 -8.57 0.37 -6.87
C PRO A 41 -7.38 0.06 -7.79
N TYR A 42 -6.14 0.18 -7.29
CA TYR A 42 -4.96 -0.05 -8.15
C TYR A 42 -4.70 -1.52 -8.52
N VAL A 43 -5.15 -2.45 -7.68
CA VAL A 43 -5.03 -3.90 -7.90
C VAL A 43 -6.37 -4.59 -7.65
N ARG A 44 -6.55 -5.74 -8.28
CA ARG A 44 -7.70 -6.61 -8.10
C ARG A 44 -7.26 -8.06 -7.95
N VAL A 45 -8.11 -8.89 -7.36
CA VAL A 45 -7.94 -10.33 -7.43
C VAL A 45 -8.41 -10.79 -8.81
N GLY A 46 -7.51 -11.44 -9.53
CA GLY A 46 -7.76 -11.93 -10.89
C GLY A 46 -7.30 -13.37 -11.05
N LYS A 47 -7.73 -13.96 -12.15
CA LYS A 47 -7.09 -15.16 -12.66
C LYS A 47 -5.74 -14.80 -13.28
N ALA A 48 -4.77 -15.67 -13.10
CA ALA A 48 -3.47 -15.64 -13.76
C ALA A 48 -3.17 -17.03 -14.33
N PHE A 49 -2.39 -17.09 -15.42
CA PHE A 49 -2.01 -18.32 -16.09
C PHE A 49 -3.19 -19.18 -16.55
N SER A 50 -4.33 -18.55 -16.86
CA SER A 50 -5.53 -19.30 -17.26
C SER A 50 -5.26 -20.14 -18.50
N GLY A 51 -5.76 -21.37 -18.50
CA GLY A 51 -5.48 -22.35 -19.56
C GLY A 51 -4.13 -23.05 -19.44
N THR A 52 -3.48 -22.99 -18.27
CA THR A 52 -2.24 -23.75 -17.98
C THR A 52 -2.37 -24.55 -16.67
N PRO A 53 -1.49 -25.53 -16.40
CA PRO A 53 -1.43 -26.23 -15.11
C PRO A 53 -1.10 -25.32 -13.91
N LEU A 54 -0.65 -24.09 -14.14
CA LEU A 54 -0.35 -23.10 -13.11
C LEU A 54 -1.50 -22.11 -12.88
N GLU A 55 -2.69 -22.35 -13.48
CA GLU A 55 -3.85 -21.47 -13.32
C GLU A 55 -4.16 -21.25 -11.84
N THR A 56 -4.32 -19.98 -11.49
CA THR A 56 -4.73 -19.56 -10.14
C THR A 56 -5.76 -18.46 -10.25
N ASP A 57 -6.81 -18.53 -9.43
CA ASP A 57 -7.76 -17.44 -9.30
C ASP A 57 -7.33 -16.42 -8.25
N ARG A 58 -6.21 -16.63 -7.56
CA ARG A 58 -5.80 -15.91 -6.33
C ARG A 58 -4.67 -14.92 -6.53
N ALA A 59 -4.39 -14.48 -7.75
CA ALA A 59 -3.33 -13.52 -8.01
C ALA A 59 -3.82 -12.08 -7.82
N LEU A 60 -3.01 -11.22 -7.20
CA LEU A 60 -3.16 -9.78 -7.37
C LEU A 60 -2.65 -9.39 -8.75
N VAL A 61 -3.53 -8.83 -9.57
CA VAL A 61 -3.22 -8.33 -10.92
C VAL A 61 -3.49 -6.83 -11.00
N PRO A 62 -2.90 -6.11 -11.98
CA PRO A 62 -3.19 -4.69 -12.15
C PRO A 62 -4.69 -4.47 -12.39
N ALA A 63 -5.28 -3.52 -11.68
CA ALA A 63 -6.65 -3.09 -11.92
C ALA A 63 -6.72 -1.74 -12.63
N VAL A 64 -5.57 -1.10 -12.91
CA VAL A 64 -5.50 0.25 -13.48
C VAL A 64 -4.54 0.30 -14.66
N ARG A 65 -4.76 1.30 -15.51
CA ARG A 65 -3.77 1.78 -16.47
C ARG A 65 -3.22 3.12 -16.02
N VAL A 66 -1.91 3.28 -16.07
CA VAL A 66 -1.21 4.55 -15.92
C VAL A 66 -1.09 5.17 -17.31
N VAL A 67 -1.62 6.36 -17.47
CA VAL A 67 -1.71 7.06 -18.76
C VAL A 67 -0.89 8.34 -18.68
N VAL A 68 -0.07 8.58 -19.69
CA VAL A 68 0.69 9.83 -19.85
C VAL A 68 0.51 10.38 -21.25
N GLY A 69 0.55 11.71 -21.40
CA GLY A 69 0.41 12.33 -22.71
C GLY A 69 1.62 12.10 -23.59
N ALA A 70 1.40 11.83 -24.88
CA ALA A 70 2.48 11.77 -25.86
C ALA A 70 3.26 13.09 -26.00
N ALA A 71 2.64 14.22 -25.63
CA ALA A 71 3.26 15.55 -25.64
C ALA A 71 3.94 15.92 -24.31
N GLU A 72 3.84 15.08 -23.27
CA GLU A 72 4.44 15.38 -21.97
C GLU A 72 5.97 15.41 -22.04
N PRO A 73 6.63 16.33 -21.32
CA PRO A 73 8.09 16.37 -21.30
C PRO A 73 8.63 15.14 -20.58
N ALA A 74 9.84 14.70 -20.96
CA ALA A 74 10.48 13.49 -20.43
C ALA A 74 10.45 13.34 -18.89
N PRO A 75 10.62 14.39 -18.06
CA PRO A 75 10.50 14.26 -16.61
C PRO A 75 9.10 13.85 -16.12
N VAL A 76 8.03 14.18 -16.84
CA VAL A 76 6.66 13.75 -16.54
C VAL A 76 6.44 12.29 -16.97
N VAL A 77 6.97 11.91 -18.13
CA VAL A 77 6.96 10.51 -18.60
C VAL A 77 7.68 9.59 -17.60
N GLN A 78 8.85 10.00 -17.10
CA GLN A 78 9.56 9.28 -16.04
C GLN A 78 8.75 9.19 -14.74
N ALA A 79 8.00 10.25 -14.39
CA ALA A 79 7.09 10.22 -13.25
C ALA A 79 5.93 9.23 -13.44
N ALA A 80 5.38 9.13 -14.65
CA ALA A 80 4.36 8.13 -14.98
C ALA A 80 4.92 6.70 -14.88
N ALA A 81 6.12 6.47 -15.43
CA ALA A 81 6.81 5.19 -15.31
C ALA A 81 7.07 4.78 -13.85
N LEU A 82 7.43 5.74 -12.99
CA LEU A 82 7.60 5.50 -11.56
C LEU A 82 6.29 5.03 -10.89
N VAL A 83 5.15 5.64 -11.24
CA VAL A 83 3.84 5.22 -10.73
C VAL A 83 3.48 3.83 -11.24
N ALA A 84 3.68 3.56 -12.54
CA ALA A 84 3.43 2.26 -13.15
C ALA A 84 4.27 1.15 -12.51
N ALA A 85 5.57 1.39 -12.31
CA ALA A 85 6.46 0.45 -11.63
C ALA A 85 6.01 0.17 -10.18
N ALA A 86 5.51 1.19 -9.46
CA ALA A 86 4.99 1.00 -8.11
C ALA A 86 3.66 0.20 -8.08
N VAL A 87 2.83 0.31 -9.12
CA VAL A 87 1.64 -0.56 -9.28
C VAL A 87 2.08 -1.99 -9.61
N ALA A 88 3.02 -2.18 -10.53
CA ALA A 88 3.55 -3.49 -10.92
C ALA A 88 4.20 -4.23 -9.74
N ALA A 89 4.94 -3.52 -8.89
CA ALA A 89 5.48 -4.09 -7.66
C ALA A 89 4.39 -4.62 -6.73
N TRP A 90 3.16 -4.10 -6.83
CA TRP A 90 2.04 -4.50 -5.98
C TRP A 90 1.34 -5.78 -6.43
N THR A 91 1.61 -6.25 -7.65
CA THR A 91 0.94 -7.41 -8.26
C THR A 91 1.78 -8.67 -8.13
N ASP A 92 1.12 -9.81 -7.98
CA ASP A 92 1.78 -11.13 -7.99
C ASP A 92 2.06 -11.57 -9.44
N ASP A 93 1.22 -11.14 -10.38
CA ASP A 93 1.25 -11.53 -11.80
C ASP A 93 0.62 -10.43 -12.68
N PRO A 94 1.03 -10.28 -13.96
CA PRO A 94 0.37 -9.36 -14.89
C PRO A 94 -1.10 -9.73 -15.22
N GLY A 95 -1.54 -10.96 -14.92
CA GLY A 95 -2.89 -11.46 -15.18
C GLY A 95 -3.07 -12.02 -16.59
N VAL A 96 -1.99 -12.54 -17.19
CA VAL A 96 -1.96 -13.02 -18.58
C VAL A 96 -2.48 -14.45 -18.67
N THR A 97 -3.24 -14.73 -19.72
CA THR A 97 -3.71 -16.08 -20.09
C THR A 97 -2.84 -16.71 -21.19
N ALA A 98 -2.93 -18.03 -21.35
CA ALA A 98 -2.23 -18.73 -22.42
C ALA A 98 -2.63 -18.21 -23.82
N ALA A 99 -3.90 -17.87 -24.00
CA ALA A 99 -4.41 -17.34 -25.27
C ALA A 99 -3.86 -15.93 -25.57
N GLU A 100 -3.87 -15.03 -24.59
CA GLU A 100 -3.30 -13.69 -24.71
C GLU A 100 -1.79 -13.75 -24.98
N SER A 101 -1.07 -14.62 -24.27
CA SER A 101 0.37 -14.82 -24.50
C SER A 101 0.66 -15.35 -25.90
N ALA A 102 -0.15 -16.27 -26.43
CA ALA A 102 0.00 -16.78 -27.80
C ALA A 102 -0.30 -15.71 -28.85
N ALA A 103 -1.19 -14.76 -28.54
CA ALA A 103 -1.50 -13.61 -29.38
C ALA A 103 -0.50 -12.44 -29.24
N GLY A 104 0.44 -12.51 -28.29
CA GLY A 104 1.35 -11.41 -27.95
C GLY A 104 0.66 -10.22 -27.27
N ASP A 105 -0.55 -10.42 -26.73
CA ASP A 105 -1.36 -9.39 -26.09
C ASP A 105 -1.04 -9.32 -24.59
N PHE A 106 -0.03 -8.53 -24.23
CA PHE A 106 0.37 -8.36 -22.84
C PHE A 106 -0.28 -7.09 -22.25
N PRO A 107 -0.92 -7.20 -21.06
CA PRO A 107 -1.57 -6.07 -20.43
C PRO A 107 -0.52 -5.07 -19.93
N GLU A 108 -0.34 -3.99 -20.67
CA GLU A 108 0.57 -2.91 -20.31
C GLU A 108 -0.01 -2.04 -19.19
N ILE A 109 0.79 -1.77 -18.17
CA ILE A 109 0.40 -0.87 -17.07
C ILE A 109 0.59 0.59 -17.47
N LEU A 110 1.63 0.92 -18.24
CA LEU A 110 1.90 2.28 -18.71
C LEU A 110 1.53 2.40 -20.19
N ARG A 111 0.76 3.44 -20.53
CA ARG A 111 0.30 3.71 -21.90
C ARG A 111 0.35 5.19 -22.22
N LEU A 112 0.48 5.50 -23.50
CA LEU A 112 0.23 6.85 -23.99
C LEU A 112 -1.27 7.11 -24.06
N ASP A 113 -1.66 8.36 -23.85
CA ASP A 113 -3.04 8.81 -24.00
C ASP A 113 -3.62 8.56 -25.39
N THR A 114 -2.77 8.50 -26.41
CA THR A 114 -3.14 8.20 -27.79
C THR A 114 -3.49 6.73 -28.03
N GLU A 115 -3.12 5.84 -27.11
CA GLU A 115 -3.29 4.39 -27.21
C GLU A 115 -4.49 3.87 -26.41
N ILE A 116 -5.21 4.75 -25.71
CA ILE A 116 -6.37 4.39 -24.89
C ILE A 116 -7.65 4.50 -25.72
N PRO A 117 -8.26 3.38 -26.15
CA PRO A 117 -9.52 3.43 -26.87
C PRO A 117 -10.67 3.86 -25.95
N PRO A 118 -11.75 4.45 -26.48
CA PRO A 118 -12.91 4.86 -25.69
C PRO A 118 -13.56 3.73 -24.88
N ALA A 119 -13.46 2.48 -25.33
CA ALA A 119 -13.97 1.32 -24.60
C ALA A 119 -13.19 1.08 -23.29
N GLU A 120 -11.85 1.17 -23.32
CA GLU A 120 -11.00 0.89 -22.17
C GLU A 120 -11.20 1.91 -21.03
N VAL A 121 -11.53 3.15 -21.37
CA VAL A 121 -11.94 4.19 -20.40
C VAL A 121 -13.13 3.75 -19.53
N ARG A 122 -14.00 2.89 -20.07
CA ARG A 122 -15.18 2.34 -19.37
C ARG A 122 -14.83 1.08 -18.59
N ASP A 123 -13.85 0.32 -19.07
CA ASP A 123 -13.53 -0.99 -18.54
C ASP A 123 -12.51 -0.93 -17.40
N PHE A 124 -11.61 0.08 -17.40
CA PHE A 124 -10.54 0.22 -16.42
C PHE A 124 -10.53 1.60 -15.75
N PRO A 125 -10.37 1.66 -14.41
CA PRO A 125 -9.93 2.87 -13.74
C PRO A 125 -8.55 3.31 -14.25
N LEU A 126 -8.36 4.62 -14.42
CA LEU A 126 -7.12 5.19 -14.98
C LEU A 126 -6.37 6.00 -13.92
N VAL A 127 -5.04 5.97 -13.97
CA VAL A 127 -4.17 6.92 -13.29
C VAL A 127 -3.55 7.81 -14.36
N VAL A 128 -4.06 9.02 -14.53
CA VAL A 128 -3.55 9.96 -15.54
C VAL A 128 -2.47 10.81 -14.91
N VAL A 129 -1.31 10.91 -15.55
CA VAL A 129 -0.16 11.68 -15.06
C VAL A 129 0.15 12.83 -16.01
N GLY A 130 0.16 14.04 -15.46
CA GLY A 130 0.42 15.27 -16.21
C GLY A 130 -0.84 15.95 -16.77
N THR A 131 -0.64 17.02 -17.53
CA THR A 131 -1.70 17.91 -18.06
C THR A 131 -1.64 18.11 -19.57
N GLN A 132 -0.57 17.71 -20.25
CA GLN A 132 -0.39 17.76 -21.71
C GLN A 132 -0.82 16.44 -22.36
N ASN A 133 -2.08 16.08 -22.16
CA ASN A 133 -2.69 14.87 -22.70
C ASN A 133 -4.13 15.14 -23.15
N ARG A 134 -4.63 14.33 -24.09
CA ARG A 134 -5.98 14.40 -24.68
C ARG A 134 -7.11 14.25 -23.66
N LEU A 135 -6.82 13.74 -22.45
CA LEU A 135 -7.81 13.57 -21.39
C LEU A 135 -7.89 14.79 -20.46
N ALA A 136 -6.86 15.63 -20.41
CA ALA A 136 -6.71 16.67 -19.40
C ALA A 136 -7.85 17.70 -19.42
N GLU A 137 -8.29 18.14 -20.59
CA GLU A 137 -9.40 19.09 -20.73
C GLU A 137 -10.71 18.51 -20.16
N ARG A 138 -11.03 17.27 -20.54
CA ARG A 138 -12.22 16.55 -20.05
C ARG A 138 -12.16 16.32 -18.55
N LEU A 139 -10.98 15.93 -18.04
CA LEU A 139 -10.75 15.75 -16.61
C LEU A 139 -10.87 17.07 -15.86
N SER A 140 -10.42 18.19 -16.44
CA SER A 140 -10.56 19.53 -15.85
C SER A 140 -12.02 19.92 -15.73
N ALA A 141 -12.81 19.70 -16.77
CA ALA A 141 -14.24 19.97 -16.76
C ALA A 141 -14.99 19.13 -15.72
N ALA A 142 -14.58 17.87 -15.52
CA ALA A 142 -15.22 16.95 -14.58
C ALA A 142 -14.71 17.05 -13.12
N ALA A 143 -13.49 17.53 -12.89
CA ALA A 143 -12.85 17.53 -11.57
C ALA A 143 -13.40 18.58 -10.59
N GLY A 144 -14.17 19.56 -11.08
CA GLY A 144 -14.58 20.73 -10.31
C GLY A 144 -13.38 21.61 -9.90
N PRO A 145 -13.55 22.49 -8.89
CA PRO A 145 -12.46 23.34 -8.41
C PRO A 145 -11.28 22.51 -7.91
N MET A 146 -10.14 22.68 -8.57
CA MET A 146 -8.93 21.96 -8.22
C MET A 146 -8.01 22.81 -7.35
N PRO A 147 -7.33 22.23 -6.36
CA PRO A 147 -6.41 22.98 -5.52
C PRO A 147 -5.18 23.41 -6.31
N GLU A 148 -4.61 24.56 -5.93
CA GLU A 148 -3.30 24.97 -6.43
C GLU A 148 -2.18 24.05 -5.93
N GLY A 149 -1.15 23.90 -6.75
CA GLY A 149 0.04 23.11 -6.47
C GLY A 149 -0.05 21.63 -6.89
N PRO A 150 0.90 20.79 -6.43
CA PRO A 150 0.93 19.37 -6.77
C PRO A 150 -0.27 18.63 -6.15
N ALA A 151 -0.97 17.82 -6.94
CA ALA A 151 -2.19 17.17 -6.51
C ALA A 151 -2.36 15.74 -7.05
N VAL A 152 -3.01 14.90 -6.25
CA VAL A 152 -3.55 13.60 -6.63
C VAL A 152 -5.06 13.65 -6.42
N TRP A 153 -5.81 13.76 -7.51
CA TRP A 153 -7.24 14.09 -7.49
C TRP A 153 -8.08 12.99 -8.12
N ARG A 154 -9.04 12.45 -7.37
CA ARG A 154 -9.98 11.46 -7.92
C ARG A 154 -11.12 12.17 -8.62
N VAL A 155 -11.25 11.94 -9.91
CA VAL A 155 -12.36 12.42 -10.72
C VAL A 155 -13.34 11.27 -10.88
N ALA A 156 -14.45 11.33 -10.15
CA ALA A 156 -15.47 10.29 -10.18
C ALA A 156 -16.15 10.30 -11.55
N LYS A 157 -16.18 9.14 -12.24
CA LYS A 157 -16.63 9.05 -13.64
C LYS A 157 -16.05 10.17 -14.52
N GLY A 158 -14.75 10.42 -14.39
CA GLY A 158 -14.10 11.60 -14.97
C GLY A 158 -14.10 11.67 -16.50
N LEU A 159 -14.56 10.61 -17.16
CA LEU A 159 -14.77 10.54 -18.60
C LEU A 159 -16.18 9.99 -18.85
N PRO A 160 -16.89 10.44 -19.92
CA PRO A 160 -18.25 9.98 -20.21
C PRO A 160 -18.36 8.45 -20.30
N GLY A 161 -19.24 7.86 -19.49
CA GLY A 161 -19.39 6.39 -19.38
C GLY A 161 -18.20 5.67 -18.74
N GLY A 162 -17.19 6.41 -18.29
CA GLY A 162 -15.92 5.92 -17.77
C GLY A 162 -15.96 5.55 -16.28
N ARG A 163 -14.93 4.81 -15.85
CA ARG A 163 -14.68 4.59 -14.42
C ARG A 163 -14.05 5.81 -13.78
N ASP A 164 -13.77 5.70 -12.48
CA ASP A 164 -13.04 6.72 -11.76
C ASP A 164 -11.61 6.87 -12.28
N VAL A 165 -11.17 8.11 -12.37
CA VAL A 165 -9.81 8.47 -12.76
C VAL A 165 -9.09 9.06 -11.56
N LEU A 166 -7.85 8.68 -11.35
CA LEU A 166 -6.95 9.35 -10.42
C LEU A 166 -5.98 10.23 -11.21
N TRP A 167 -6.16 11.53 -11.13
CA TRP A 167 -5.35 12.49 -11.86
C TRP A 167 -4.19 13.01 -11.00
N VAL A 168 -2.97 12.72 -11.43
CA VAL A 168 -1.72 13.19 -10.84
C VAL A 168 -1.25 14.41 -11.61
N ARG A 169 -1.37 15.61 -11.01
CA ARG A 169 -1.14 16.88 -11.70
C ARG A 169 -0.30 17.86 -10.89
N GLY A 170 0.11 18.92 -11.57
CA GLY A 170 0.74 20.11 -11.05
C GLY A 170 0.67 21.23 -12.10
N ARG A 171 1.15 22.41 -11.77
CA ARG A 171 1.25 23.54 -12.73
C ARG A 171 2.41 23.38 -13.69
N ASP A 172 3.44 22.67 -13.27
CA ASP A 172 4.67 22.44 -14.03
C ASP A 172 5.19 20.99 -13.84
N PRO A 173 6.19 20.58 -14.63
CA PRO A 173 6.79 19.24 -14.51
C PRO A 173 7.37 18.91 -13.12
N ALA A 174 7.81 19.90 -12.34
CA ALA A 174 8.36 19.68 -11.01
C ALA A 174 7.25 19.34 -10.01
N GLU A 175 6.12 20.06 -10.05
CA GLU A 175 4.94 19.77 -9.24
C GLU A 175 4.33 18.41 -9.62
N ILE A 176 4.20 18.09 -10.92
CA ILE A 176 3.71 16.77 -11.37
C ILE A 176 4.58 15.64 -10.82
N ARG A 177 5.92 15.80 -10.90
CA ARG A 177 6.87 14.84 -10.33
C ARG A 177 6.73 14.70 -8.82
N ALA A 178 6.49 15.80 -8.10
CA ALA A 178 6.27 15.76 -6.66
C ALA A 178 5.01 14.95 -6.31
N ALA A 179 3.90 15.18 -7.03
CA ALA A 179 2.66 14.42 -6.87
C ALA A 179 2.84 12.93 -7.21
N ALA A 180 3.53 12.62 -8.31
CA ALA A 180 3.82 11.24 -8.72
C ALA A 180 4.72 10.50 -7.72
N ARG A 181 5.78 11.14 -7.21
CA ARG A 181 6.64 10.57 -6.16
C ARG A 181 5.88 10.34 -4.87
N TYR A 182 5.01 11.26 -4.48
CA TYR A 182 4.11 11.06 -3.35
C TYR A 182 3.23 9.82 -3.57
N LEU A 183 2.58 9.70 -4.73
CA LEU A 183 1.71 8.56 -5.03
C LEU A 183 2.50 7.24 -5.01
N ALA A 184 3.60 7.16 -5.73
CA ALA A 184 4.43 5.97 -5.79
C ALA A 184 4.99 5.60 -4.41
N HIS A 185 5.79 6.49 -3.80
CA HIS A 185 6.57 6.14 -2.60
C HIS A 185 5.74 6.14 -1.32
N ARG A 186 4.82 7.10 -1.15
CA ARG A 186 4.07 7.26 0.12
C ARG A 186 2.76 6.51 0.13
N ARG A 187 2.24 6.10 -1.03
CA ARG A 187 0.96 5.38 -1.13
C ARG A 187 1.12 3.98 -1.66
N LEU A 188 1.62 3.80 -2.88
CA LEU A 188 1.68 2.48 -3.52
C LEU A 188 2.69 1.57 -2.82
N TYR A 189 3.96 1.97 -2.71
CA TYR A 189 4.99 1.17 -2.02
C TYR A 189 4.62 0.88 -0.56
N PHE A 190 4.13 1.89 0.17
CA PHE A 190 3.72 1.69 1.56
C PHE A 190 2.60 0.65 1.67
N LYS A 191 1.57 0.74 0.80
CA LYS A 191 0.45 -0.19 0.78
C LYS A 191 0.90 -1.59 0.42
N GLN A 192 1.76 -1.74 -0.58
CA GLN A 192 2.34 -3.02 -0.98
C GLN A 192 2.94 -3.74 0.22
N GLY A 193 3.91 -3.13 0.90
CA GLY A 193 4.54 -3.75 2.06
C GLY A 193 3.55 -4.03 3.20
N ALA A 194 2.57 -3.14 3.43
CA ALA A 194 1.55 -3.35 4.46
C ALA A 194 0.65 -4.56 4.16
N TYR A 195 0.19 -4.72 2.92
CA TYR A 195 -0.67 -5.85 2.53
C TYR A 195 0.10 -7.17 2.43
N GLN A 196 1.31 -7.17 1.87
CA GLN A 196 2.15 -8.37 1.86
C GLN A 196 2.42 -8.90 3.27
N GLY A 197 2.77 -8.00 4.21
CA GLY A 197 2.92 -8.39 5.60
C GLY A 197 1.61 -8.84 6.27
N PHE A 198 0.47 -8.31 5.85
CA PHE A 198 -0.85 -8.76 6.33
C PHE A 198 -1.19 -10.17 5.81
N PHE A 199 -0.94 -10.46 4.53
CA PHE A 199 -1.10 -11.78 3.95
C PHE A 199 -0.18 -12.81 4.59
N GLY A 200 1.09 -12.45 4.82
CA GLY A 200 2.02 -13.27 5.58
C GLY A 200 1.50 -13.58 6.98
N PHE A 201 0.91 -12.59 7.66
CA PHE A 201 0.41 -12.77 9.03
C PHE A 201 -0.73 -13.80 9.13
N VAL A 202 -1.58 -13.88 8.11
CA VAL A 202 -2.63 -14.90 8.02
C VAL A 202 -2.10 -16.26 7.57
N ARG A 203 -1.12 -16.30 6.65
CA ARG A 203 -0.42 -17.55 6.33
C ARG A 203 0.20 -18.15 7.59
N LEU A 204 0.86 -17.34 8.41
CA LEU A 204 1.43 -17.80 9.68
C LEU A 204 0.38 -18.43 10.61
N ARG A 205 -0.80 -17.82 10.73
CA ARG A 205 -1.90 -18.41 11.50
C ARG A 205 -2.24 -19.82 11.02
N GLY A 206 -2.45 -19.96 9.71
CA GLY A 206 -2.77 -21.24 9.09
C GLY A 206 -1.67 -22.30 9.26
N LEU A 207 -0.40 -21.90 9.12
CA LEU A 207 0.75 -22.78 9.33
C LEU A 207 0.82 -23.27 10.79
N ILE A 208 0.58 -22.40 11.77
CA ILE A 208 0.55 -22.78 13.19
C ILE A 208 -0.60 -23.77 13.46
N GLU A 209 -1.80 -23.51 12.95
CA GLU A 209 -2.95 -24.41 13.15
C GLU A 209 -2.76 -25.79 12.52
N ARG A 210 -2.01 -25.88 11.42
CA ARG A 210 -1.64 -27.15 10.78
C ARG A 210 -0.41 -27.81 11.39
N GLY A 211 0.17 -27.27 12.46
CA GLY A 211 1.41 -27.79 13.06
C GLY A 211 2.64 -27.67 12.15
N GLN A 212 2.59 -26.84 11.12
CA GLN A 212 3.67 -26.64 10.13
C GLN A 212 4.71 -25.65 10.64
N PHE A 213 5.32 -25.95 11.80
CA PHE A 213 6.21 -25.01 12.50
C PHE A 213 7.49 -24.66 11.75
N ALA A 214 8.02 -25.55 10.92
CA ALA A 214 9.20 -25.26 10.08
C ALA A 214 8.89 -24.17 9.05
N ALA A 215 7.76 -24.28 8.34
CA ALA A 215 7.30 -23.26 7.41
C ALA A 215 6.91 -21.95 8.14
N ALA A 216 6.28 -22.06 9.32
CA ALA A 216 5.95 -20.92 10.15
C ALA A 216 7.22 -20.16 10.62
N ALA A 217 8.30 -20.87 10.93
CA ALA A 217 9.58 -20.27 11.27
C ALA A 217 10.21 -19.57 10.05
N ALA A 218 10.22 -20.23 8.88
CA ALA A 218 10.75 -19.65 7.65
C ALA A 218 10.04 -18.33 7.25
N ALA A 219 8.73 -18.21 7.52
CA ALA A 219 7.98 -16.98 7.26
C ALA A 219 8.48 -15.74 8.04
N TYR A 220 9.26 -15.92 9.12
CA TYR A 220 9.91 -14.83 9.85
C TYR A 220 11.16 -14.31 9.15
N ASP A 221 11.81 -15.15 8.36
CA ASP A 221 13.08 -14.85 7.70
C ASP A 221 12.86 -14.33 6.26
N GLU A 222 11.62 -14.39 5.75
CA GLU A 222 11.25 -13.80 4.47
C GLU A 222 11.38 -12.26 4.47
N PRO A 223 12.10 -11.66 3.50
CA PRO A 223 12.22 -10.21 3.37
C PRO A 223 10.87 -9.48 3.27
N GLY A 224 9.88 -10.08 2.62
CA GLY A 224 8.50 -9.58 2.53
C GLY A 224 7.61 -9.89 3.74
N GLY A 225 8.14 -10.58 4.76
CA GLY A 225 7.41 -11.29 5.81
C GLY A 225 6.59 -10.46 6.80
N LEU A 226 6.23 -11.10 7.91
CA LEU A 226 5.18 -10.84 8.96
C LEU A 226 5.11 -9.45 9.63
N LEU A 227 5.85 -8.48 9.11
CA LEU A 227 6.12 -7.19 9.71
C LEU A 227 5.46 -6.05 8.95
N GLY A 228 4.33 -6.30 8.28
CA GLY A 228 3.59 -5.28 7.50
C GLY A 228 3.36 -3.97 8.26
N CYS A 229 2.95 -4.04 9.53
CA CYS A 229 2.94 -2.87 10.42
C CYS A 229 4.20 -2.75 11.28
N GLY A 230 4.87 -3.87 11.61
CA GLY A 230 6.06 -3.90 12.46
C GLY A 230 7.21 -3.07 11.88
N LYS A 231 7.64 -3.35 10.65
CA LYS A 231 8.77 -2.65 10.00
C LYS A 231 8.51 -1.14 9.87
N PRO A 232 7.36 -0.66 9.35
CA PRO A 232 7.07 0.77 9.34
C PRO A 232 6.99 1.40 10.73
N MET A 233 6.50 0.67 11.74
CA MET A 233 6.49 1.15 13.13
C MET A 233 7.90 1.22 13.72
N MET A 234 8.80 0.31 13.33
CA MET A 234 10.22 0.39 13.70
C MET A 234 10.90 1.60 13.05
N LEU A 235 10.53 1.97 11.82
CA LEU A 235 11.08 3.15 11.15
C LEU A 235 10.66 4.48 11.81
N ILE A 236 9.54 4.51 12.53
CA ILE A 236 9.14 5.68 13.32
C ILE A 236 9.63 5.64 14.76
N LEU A 237 10.39 4.61 15.17
CA LEU A 237 10.94 4.49 16.54
C LEU A 237 11.69 5.75 16.99
N PRO A 238 12.56 6.38 16.17
CA PRO A 238 13.25 7.60 16.58
C PRO A 238 12.32 8.76 16.92
N HIS A 239 11.09 8.74 16.38
CA HIS A 239 10.07 9.77 16.60
C HIS A 239 8.95 9.29 17.54
N LEU A 240 9.09 8.12 18.18
CA LEU A 240 8.06 7.61 19.09
C LEU A 240 7.91 8.51 20.31
N SER A 241 8.98 9.14 20.79
CA SER A 241 8.95 10.10 21.91
C SER A 241 7.98 11.25 21.68
N GLU A 242 7.76 11.64 20.42
CA GLU A 242 6.81 12.69 20.00
C GLU A 242 5.36 12.17 19.89
N LYS A 243 5.12 10.88 20.13
CA LYS A 243 3.80 10.25 20.01
C LYS A 243 3.14 10.05 21.38
N PRO A 244 1.79 10.02 21.43
CA PRO A 244 1.06 9.78 22.67
C PRO A 244 1.55 8.50 23.39
N PRO A 245 1.68 8.51 24.74
CA PRO A 245 2.11 7.34 25.52
C PRO A 245 1.36 6.05 25.16
N ALA A 246 0.04 6.12 25.03
CA ALA A 246 -0.80 4.98 24.66
C ALA A 246 -0.44 4.36 23.29
N LEU A 247 0.00 5.16 22.30
CA LEU A 247 0.47 4.63 21.01
C LEU A 247 1.80 3.91 21.19
N ARG A 248 2.72 4.49 21.96
CA ARG A 248 4.03 3.88 22.23
C ARG A 248 3.89 2.52 22.92
N GLU A 249 3.06 2.45 23.94
CA GLU A 249 2.79 1.21 24.68
C GLU A 249 2.16 0.14 23.79
N THR A 250 1.14 0.53 22.99
CA THR A 250 0.49 -0.40 22.06
C THR A 250 1.47 -0.92 21.01
N ALA A 251 2.31 -0.04 20.45
CA ALA A 251 3.33 -0.40 19.47
C ALA A 251 4.41 -1.33 20.07
N ALA A 252 4.92 -1.00 21.27
CA ALA A 252 5.90 -1.81 21.98
C ALA A 252 5.34 -3.20 22.30
N ARG A 253 4.10 -3.28 22.80
CA ARG A 253 3.39 -4.54 23.06
C ARG A 253 3.24 -5.36 21.79
N ARG A 254 2.78 -4.76 20.68
CA ARG A 254 2.67 -5.44 19.38
C ARG A 254 4.00 -6.05 18.95
N ASN A 255 5.07 -5.26 19.01
CA ASN A 255 6.38 -5.70 18.54
C ASN A 255 6.95 -6.83 19.40
N ARG A 256 6.80 -6.75 20.72
CA ARG A 256 7.16 -7.87 21.61
C ARG A 256 6.36 -9.14 21.25
N LEU A 257 5.05 -9.03 21.09
CA LEU A 257 4.19 -10.18 20.77
C LEU A 257 4.61 -10.85 19.47
N VAL A 258 4.84 -10.07 18.40
CA VAL A 258 5.16 -10.64 17.07
C VAL A 258 6.60 -11.12 16.97
N LEU A 259 7.58 -10.33 17.43
CA LEU A 259 9.00 -10.58 17.21
C LEU A 259 9.65 -11.47 18.26
N LYS A 260 9.11 -11.49 19.48
CA LYS A 260 9.65 -12.28 20.60
C LYS A 260 8.73 -13.43 20.96
N ASP A 261 7.50 -13.12 21.41
CA ASP A 261 6.66 -14.14 22.05
C ASP A 261 6.13 -15.16 21.03
N LEU A 262 5.60 -14.69 19.89
CA LEU A 262 5.11 -15.54 18.80
C LEU A 262 6.26 -16.28 18.11
N ARG A 263 7.35 -15.58 17.76
CA ARG A 263 8.53 -16.21 17.14
C ARG A 263 9.11 -17.30 18.04
N GLY A 264 9.24 -17.04 19.33
CA GLY A 264 9.72 -18.01 20.32
C GLY A 264 8.80 -19.22 20.45
N ALA A 265 7.48 -19.01 20.47
CA ALA A 265 6.51 -20.11 20.52
C ALA A 265 6.54 -20.98 19.26
N VAL A 266 6.68 -20.37 18.09
CA VAL A 266 6.86 -21.09 16.81
C VAL A 266 8.15 -21.92 16.83
N ALA A 267 9.27 -21.33 17.29
CA ALA A 267 10.54 -22.03 17.40
C ALA A 267 10.48 -23.22 18.37
N ALA A 268 9.75 -23.06 19.49
CA ALA A 268 9.49 -24.12 20.47
C ALA A 268 8.43 -25.14 20.02
N ARG A 269 7.81 -24.95 18.85
CA ARG A 269 6.70 -25.77 18.33
C ARG A 269 5.49 -25.84 19.28
N ASP A 270 5.29 -24.81 20.08
CA ASP A 270 4.17 -24.68 21.01
C ASP A 270 3.00 -23.98 20.31
N GLY A 271 2.11 -24.78 19.73
CA GLY A 271 0.96 -24.29 18.97
C GLY A 271 0.00 -23.45 19.82
N ALA A 272 -0.31 -23.88 21.05
CA ALA A 272 -1.24 -23.16 21.91
C ALA A 272 -0.72 -21.77 22.26
N ARG A 273 0.54 -21.68 22.67
CA ARG A 273 1.19 -20.40 22.98
C ARG A 273 1.37 -19.53 21.74
N ALA A 274 1.70 -20.13 20.59
CA ALA A 274 1.82 -19.40 19.33
C ALA A 274 0.46 -18.80 18.91
N LEU A 275 -0.63 -19.58 18.95
CA LEU A 275 -1.96 -19.08 18.62
C LEU A 275 -2.42 -17.98 19.59
N ALA A 276 -2.10 -18.09 20.88
CA ALA A 276 -2.39 -17.05 21.87
C ALA A 276 -1.63 -15.75 21.58
N ALA A 277 -0.32 -15.83 21.35
CA ALA A 277 0.51 -14.68 21.01
C ALA A 277 0.06 -14.02 19.70
N TRP A 278 -0.31 -14.81 18.70
CA TRP A 278 -0.86 -14.32 17.43
C TRP A 278 -2.17 -13.54 17.64
N ARG A 279 -3.11 -14.09 18.43
CA ARG A 279 -4.40 -13.43 18.74
C ARG A 279 -4.18 -12.11 19.48
N SER A 280 -3.29 -12.10 20.46
CA SER A 280 -2.93 -10.87 21.18
C SER A 280 -2.28 -9.84 20.26
N ALA A 281 -1.42 -10.27 19.32
CA ALA A 281 -0.84 -9.37 18.34
C ALA A 281 -1.93 -8.76 17.44
N MET A 282 -2.91 -9.55 16.97
CA MET A 282 -4.04 -9.01 16.21
C MET A 282 -4.84 -7.98 16.98
N GLN A 283 -5.13 -8.22 18.27
CA GLN A 283 -5.84 -7.24 19.10
C GLN A 283 -5.10 -5.90 19.14
N THR A 284 -3.77 -5.88 19.23
CA THR A 284 -2.99 -4.63 19.19
C THR A 284 -3.08 -3.92 17.84
N CYS A 285 -3.14 -4.65 16.73
CA CYS A 285 -3.40 -4.07 15.40
C CYS A 285 -4.79 -3.41 15.34
N TYR A 286 -5.81 -4.05 15.93
CA TYR A 286 -7.17 -3.52 16.00
C TYR A 286 -7.28 -2.30 16.91
N ALA A 287 -6.56 -2.27 18.03
CA ALA A 287 -6.47 -1.08 18.88
C ALA A 287 -5.94 0.13 18.09
N CYS A 288 -4.81 -0.04 17.39
CA CYS A 288 -4.21 1.02 16.58
C CYS A 288 -5.12 1.53 15.45
N HIS A 289 -5.84 0.62 14.79
CA HIS A 289 -6.55 0.92 13.55
C HIS A 289 -8.04 1.23 13.70
N LEU A 290 -8.68 0.63 14.71
CA LEU A 290 -10.12 0.76 14.98
C LEU A 290 -10.42 1.44 16.31
N GLY A 291 -9.43 1.69 17.18
CA GLY A 291 -9.65 2.31 18.49
C GLY A 291 -10.31 1.39 19.51
N ARG A 292 -10.17 0.06 19.35
CA ARG A 292 -10.68 -0.89 20.35
C ARG A 292 -9.77 -0.87 21.59
N GLY A 293 -10.30 -0.39 22.71
CA GLY A 293 -9.56 -0.32 23.98
C GLY A 293 -8.58 0.84 24.09
N GLY A 294 -8.74 1.91 23.28
CA GLY A 294 -7.89 3.10 23.33
C GLY A 294 -8.09 4.06 22.14
N PRO A 295 -7.29 5.13 22.03
CA PRO A 295 -7.41 6.09 20.92
C PRO A 295 -7.12 5.44 19.57
N ARG A 296 -7.93 5.78 18.54
CA ARG A 296 -7.66 5.34 17.16
C ARG A 296 -6.55 6.19 16.55
N PHE A 297 -5.36 5.62 16.40
CA PHE A 297 -4.19 6.35 15.92
C PHE A 297 -4.08 6.45 14.40
N ARG A 298 -4.55 5.43 13.67
CA ARG A 298 -4.53 5.46 12.20
C ARG A 298 -5.75 4.76 11.63
N PRO A 299 -6.72 5.50 11.07
CA PRO A 299 -7.84 4.89 10.37
C PRO A 299 -7.34 3.93 9.29
N PHE A 300 -7.76 2.67 9.40
CA PHE A 300 -7.57 1.68 8.34
C PHE A 300 -8.94 1.34 7.76
N ALA A 301 -9.02 1.41 6.44
CA ALA A 301 -10.12 0.87 5.66
C ALA A 301 -9.46 -0.06 4.64
N PRO A 302 -9.58 -1.38 4.77
CA PRO A 302 -8.99 -2.29 3.81
C PRO A 302 -9.63 -2.05 2.44
N SER A 303 -8.81 -2.12 1.41
CA SER A 303 -9.29 -2.17 0.03
C SER A 303 -10.01 -3.51 -0.18
N PRO A 304 -11.20 -3.54 -0.82
CA PRO A 304 -12.00 -4.76 -0.95
C PRO A 304 -11.26 -5.94 -1.57
N GLU A 305 -10.49 -5.69 -2.63
CA GLU A 305 -9.77 -6.75 -3.37
C GLU A 305 -8.63 -7.39 -2.56
N PRO A 306 -7.69 -6.63 -1.95
CA PRO A 306 -6.78 -7.19 -0.96
C PRO A 306 -7.47 -7.93 0.20
N HIS A 307 -8.63 -7.44 0.68
CA HIS A 307 -9.38 -8.14 1.72
C HIS A 307 -9.92 -9.49 1.23
N ARG A 308 -10.37 -9.56 -0.02
CA ARG A 308 -10.83 -10.80 -0.67
C ARG A 308 -9.71 -11.82 -0.78
N LEU A 309 -8.50 -11.39 -1.18
CA LEU A 309 -7.33 -12.27 -1.22
C LEU A 309 -6.98 -12.79 0.18
N HIS A 310 -6.99 -11.92 1.19
CA HIS A 310 -6.81 -12.33 2.59
C HIS A 310 -7.79 -13.44 2.99
N GLY A 311 -9.07 -13.30 2.64
CA GLY A 311 -10.09 -14.34 2.87
C GLY A 311 -9.74 -15.66 2.17
N ARG A 312 -9.31 -15.62 0.90
CA ARG A 312 -8.92 -16.83 0.15
C ARG A 312 -7.70 -17.52 0.72
N ILE A 313 -6.71 -16.76 1.20
CA ILE A 313 -5.55 -17.31 1.91
C ILE A 313 -6.03 -18.04 3.17
N ALA A 314 -6.86 -17.39 3.99
CA ALA A 314 -7.41 -17.98 5.22
C ALA A 314 -8.18 -19.28 4.91
N SER A 315 -9.09 -19.26 3.94
CA SER A 315 -9.87 -20.44 3.55
C SER A 315 -9.01 -21.58 3.01
N GLY A 316 -7.87 -21.29 2.37
CA GLY A 316 -6.89 -22.32 2.00
C GLY A 316 -6.34 -23.12 3.19
N PHE A 317 -6.40 -22.56 4.39
CA PHE A 317 -6.06 -23.21 5.65
C PHE A 317 -7.27 -23.79 6.41
N GLY A 318 -8.49 -23.63 5.89
CA GLY A 318 -9.73 -23.98 6.60
C GLY A 318 -10.21 -22.90 7.57
N LEU A 319 -9.62 -21.69 7.53
CA LEU A 319 -9.98 -20.57 8.39
C LEU A 319 -11.05 -19.68 7.75
N ARG A 320 -11.87 -19.05 8.58
CA ARG A 320 -12.88 -18.06 8.21
C ARG A 320 -12.44 -16.66 8.62
N CYS A 321 -13.17 -15.65 8.15
CA CYS A 321 -12.94 -14.25 8.54
C CYS A 321 -12.91 -14.07 10.07
N ILE A 322 -13.88 -14.67 10.77
CA ILE A 322 -13.99 -14.62 12.24
C ILE A 322 -12.71 -15.11 12.93
N ASP A 323 -12.02 -16.11 12.38
CA ASP A 323 -10.82 -16.69 12.98
C ASP A 323 -9.61 -15.73 12.90
N CYS A 324 -9.68 -14.76 11.98
CA CYS A 324 -8.65 -13.75 11.77
C CYS A 324 -8.95 -12.40 12.47
N HIS A 325 -10.18 -12.20 12.94
CA HIS A 325 -10.65 -10.93 13.50
C HIS A 325 -10.79 -10.98 15.02
N ALA A 326 -10.24 -9.97 15.70
CA ALA A 326 -10.41 -9.81 17.14
C ALA A 326 -11.73 -9.09 17.47
N GLY A 327 -12.86 -9.82 17.42
CA GLY A 327 -14.21 -9.36 17.81
C GLY A 327 -15.11 -8.88 16.64
N SER A 328 -16.40 -8.68 16.90
CA SER A 328 -17.44 -8.36 15.89
C SER A 328 -17.24 -7.01 15.19
N THR A 329 -17.05 -6.96 13.88
CA THR A 329 -16.88 -5.69 13.13
C THR A 329 -18.13 -5.36 12.31
N ALA A 330 -18.75 -4.19 12.51
CA ALA A 330 -19.94 -3.76 11.78
C ALA A 330 -19.67 -3.22 10.35
N ARG A 331 -18.49 -3.47 9.77
CA ARG A 331 -18.12 -2.94 8.44
C ARG A 331 -18.36 -3.98 7.35
N ALA A 332 -19.09 -3.57 6.29
CA ALA A 332 -19.28 -4.38 5.09
C ALA A 332 -17.93 -4.85 4.50
N GLY A 333 -17.88 -6.10 4.05
CA GLY A 333 -16.65 -6.80 3.62
C GLY A 333 -16.07 -7.74 4.68
N TYR A 334 -16.46 -7.59 5.95
CA TYR A 334 -16.21 -8.54 7.04
C TYR A 334 -17.48 -9.38 7.23
N GLY A 335 -17.70 -10.36 6.33
CA GLY A 335 -18.89 -11.22 6.38
C GLY A 335 -18.86 -12.19 7.57
N HIS A 336 -20.04 -12.38 8.17
CA HIS A 336 -20.39 -13.54 8.99
C HIS A 336 -20.29 -14.84 8.20
#